data_AF-A0A537ZM66-F1
#
_entry.id   AF-A0A537ZM66-F1
#
_cell.length_a   1.000
_cell.length_b   1.000
_cell.length_c   1.000
_cell.angle_alpha   90.00
_cell.angle_beta   90.00
_cell.angle_gamma   90.00
#
_symmetry.space_group_name_H-M   'P 1'
#
loop_
_entity.id
_entity.type
_entity.pdbx_description
1 polymer ?
#
loop_
_entity_poly.entity_id
_entity_poly.type
_entity_poly.pdbx_seq_one_letter_code
_entity_poly.pdbx_strand_id
1 'polypeptide(L)'
;MNLRAPVVAAVMAIALLVPAGAHAHFSINHLIYVQISKDGIALRYILDQAEIPTFQERGEPRATVLAHKRDEVLRNLAVTVDGRRAPVGALPGASISFPPGQGGLRLTRVELPLAASAHDPRTVQVHDGTFEGRIGWKAVVPRPGARTAVKTGTERGDPTNGLRTYPRAALSSPKDERVASFSVRPGAGTLTAPHGLGAGAADTTTNRSGDGFASVFQDAVSGKTVLVFLLLAAFGWGALHALSPGHGKAMVAAYLVGTRGTARHAAALGAIVTVTHTAGVFALGLVTLLLSQFLVPDQLYPWLTLVSGLMVVVVGGGVVRSRIRARRHEHHHQHHDEVTTRGLLAMGASAGLIPCPSALVVLLGAISQHQVALGMVLILAFSLGLATAMTAIGVAVVYAGRLTARIDFRGRTATALPVLSGLVIVGAGLLVSAKAVPQLL
;
A
#
# COMPACT_ATOMS: atom_id res chain seq x y z
N MET A 1 11.30 -36.95 -8.68
CA MET A 1 11.48 -35.50 -8.97
C MET A 1 10.67 -34.70 -7.96
N ASN A 2 11.36 -33.96 -7.08
CA ASN A 2 10.78 -33.34 -5.90
C ASN A 2 10.04 -32.03 -6.25
N LEU A 3 8.70 -32.09 -6.36
CA LEU A 3 7.82 -30.93 -6.60
C LEU A 3 7.72 -29.93 -5.43
N ARG A 4 8.60 -30.00 -4.43
CA ARG A 4 8.56 -29.13 -3.24
C ARG A 4 9.42 -27.86 -3.36
N ALA A 5 10.41 -27.84 -4.25
CA ALA A 5 11.27 -26.69 -4.47
C ALA A 5 10.64 -25.52 -5.27
N PRO A 6 9.83 -25.73 -6.34
CA PRO A 6 9.33 -24.61 -7.14
C PRO A 6 8.20 -23.82 -6.47
N VAL A 7 7.44 -24.45 -5.56
CA VAL A 7 6.33 -23.79 -4.85
C VAL A 7 6.84 -22.87 -3.74
N VAL A 8 7.91 -23.26 -3.04
CA VAL A 8 8.56 -22.41 -2.02
C VAL A 8 9.31 -21.24 -2.68
N ALA A 9 9.92 -21.47 -3.84
CA ALA A 9 10.53 -20.41 -4.64
C ALA A 9 9.49 -19.40 -5.19
N ALA A 10 8.30 -19.86 -5.59
CA ALA A 10 7.21 -18.99 -6.04
C ALA A 10 6.62 -18.13 -4.90
N VAL A 11 6.51 -18.70 -3.69
CA VAL A 11 6.04 -17.95 -2.50
C VAL A 11 7.08 -16.93 -2.02
N MET A 12 8.38 -17.23 -2.15
CA MET A 12 9.46 -16.29 -1.84
C MET A 12 9.65 -15.20 -2.91
N ALA A 13 9.41 -15.51 -4.20
CA ALA A 13 9.51 -14.54 -5.29
C ALA A 13 8.38 -13.48 -5.26
N ILE A 14 7.20 -13.83 -4.73
CA ILE A 14 6.07 -12.90 -4.59
C ILE A 14 6.25 -11.94 -3.40
N ALA A 15 7.02 -12.33 -2.38
CA ALA A 15 7.40 -11.43 -1.28
C ALA A 15 8.42 -10.34 -1.68
N LEU A 16 9.00 -10.42 -2.88
CA LEU A 16 10.02 -9.49 -3.39
C LEU A 16 9.47 -8.43 -4.36
N LEU A 17 8.17 -8.42 -4.65
CA LEU A 17 7.54 -7.34 -5.42
C LEU A 17 6.51 -6.60 -4.57
N VAL A 18 7.00 -5.81 -3.62
CA VAL A 18 6.26 -4.62 -3.17
C VAL A 18 6.44 -3.57 -4.26
N PRO A 19 5.41 -3.15 -4.99
CA PRO A 19 5.54 -2.00 -5.86
C PRO A 19 5.78 -0.79 -4.96
N ALA A 20 6.94 -0.16 -5.14
CA ALA A 20 7.31 1.15 -4.60
C ALA A 20 6.38 2.24 -5.18
N GLY A 21 5.10 2.22 -4.81
CA GLY A 21 4.08 3.17 -5.25
C GLY A 21 3.57 4.08 -4.13
N ALA A 22 3.94 3.81 -2.88
CA ALA A 22 3.46 4.54 -1.70
C ALA A 22 4.17 5.89 -1.46
N HIS A 23 5.01 6.36 -2.39
CA HIS A 23 5.96 7.44 -2.13
C HIS A 23 5.40 8.85 -2.38
N ALA A 24 4.26 8.99 -3.06
CA ALA A 24 3.74 10.30 -3.45
C ALA A 24 3.29 11.16 -2.25
N HIS A 25 2.67 10.56 -1.22
CA HIS A 25 2.03 11.29 -0.10
C HIS A 25 3.00 11.82 0.96
N PHE A 26 4.27 11.42 0.90
CA PHE A 26 5.36 11.87 1.79
C PHE A 26 6.49 12.56 1.00
N SER A 27 6.27 12.78 -0.30
CA SER A 27 7.30 13.30 -1.18
C SER A 27 7.67 14.74 -0.86
N ILE A 28 8.94 15.06 -0.99
CA ILE A 28 9.45 16.43 -0.97
C ILE A 28 10.20 16.63 -2.28
N ASN A 29 9.63 17.47 -3.15
CA ASN A 29 10.12 17.69 -4.49
C ASN A 29 10.82 19.05 -4.57
N HIS A 30 12.03 19.09 -5.11
CA HIS A 30 12.84 20.29 -5.26
C HIS A 30 13.20 20.51 -6.73
N LEU A 31 13.10 21.74 -7.17
CA LEU A 31 13.57 22.14 -8.49
C LEU A 31 14.36 23.43 -8.38
N ILE A 32 15.57 23.42 -8.91
CA ILE A 32 16.46 24.58 -8.90
C ILE A 32 16.75 24.99 -10.34
N TYR A 33 16.20 26.13 -10.77
CA TYR A 33 16.69 26.75 -12.00
C TYR A 33 17.97 27.52 -11.71
N VAL A 34 19.02 27.29 -12.50
CA VAL A 34 20.33 27.93 -12.32
C VAL A 34 20.66 28.76 -13.54
N GLN A 35 20.86 30.06 -13.35
CA GLN A 35 21.25 31.00 -14.40
C GLN A 35 22.56 31.70 -14.02
N ILE A 36 23.64 31.41 -14.74
CA ILE A 36 24.98 31.92 -14.43
C ILE A 36 25.32 33.07 -15.40
N SER A 37 25.45 34.28 -14.89
CA SER A 37 25.84 35.47 -15.64
C SER A 37 27.25 35.92 -15.25
N LYS A 38 27.80 36.89 -15.99
CA LYS A 38 29.14 37.44 -15.71
C LYS A 38 29.31 37.95 -14.27
N ASP A 39 28.29 38.65 -13.76
CA ASP A 39 28.35 39.40 -12.49
C ASP A 39 27.48 38.76 -11.39
N GLY A 40 27.05 37.51 -11.56
CA GLY A 40 26.28 36.83 -10.53
C GLY A 40 25.57 35.57 -11.01
N ILE A 41 25.09 34.79 -10.03
CA ILE A 41 24.35 33.56 -10.25
C ILE A 41 22.93 33.76 -9.69
N ALA A 42 21.93 33.67 -10.56
CA ALA A 42 20.53 33.71 -10.15
C ALA A 42 20.00 32.28 -10.05
N LEU A 43 19.28 32.02 -8.96
CA LEU A 43 18.70 30.73 -8.63
C LEU A 43 17.20 30.92 -8.38
N ARG A 44 16.38 30.02 -8.90
CA ARG A 44 14.96 29.93 -8.51
C ARG A 44 14.71 28.55 -7.96
N TYR A 45 14.48 28.50 -6.65
CA TYR A 45 14.23 27.27 -5.90
C TYR A 45 12.73 27.09 -5.73
N ILE A 46 12.20 25.95 -6.16
CA ILE A 46 10.80 25.57 -6.02
C ILE A 46 10.75 24.31 -5.16
N LEU A 47 9.97 24.37 -4.09
CA LEU A 47 9.70 23.29 -3.15
C LEU A 47 8.23 22.93 -3.23
N ASP A 48 7.91 21.67 -3.54
CA ASP A 48 6.57 21.10 -3.37
C ASP A 48 6.62 19.97 -2.34
N GLN A 49 6.02 20.20 -1.18
CA GLN A 49 5.86 19.19 -0.13
C GLN A 49 4.49 18.53 -0.21
N ALA A 50 4.49 17.21 -0.07
CA ALA A 50 3.30 16.39 -0.05
C ALA A 50 2.36 16.67 1.12
N GLU A 51 1.17 16.10 1.01
CA GLU A 51 -0.02 16.39 1.78
C GLU A 51 0.15 16.20 3.30
N ILE A 52 0.92 15.21 3.74
CA ILE A 52 1.12 14.92 5.18
C ILE A 52 2.06 15.94 5.84
N PRO A 53 3.27 16.22 5.31
CA PRO A 53 4.08 17.35 5.78
C PRO A 53 3.32 18.68 5.80
N THR A 54 2.51 18.96 4.78
CA THR A 54 1.67 20.16 4.75
C THR A 54 0.62 20.17 5.86
N PHE A 55 0.04 19.02 6.18
CA PHE A 55 -0.89 18.91 7.30
C PHE A 55 -0.21 19.17 8.65
N GLN A 56 1.06 18.79 8.83
CA GLN A 56 1.81 19.06 10.07
C GLN A 56 2.05 20.56 10.30
N GLU A 57 2.08 21.35 9.24
CA GLU A 57 2.22 22.81 9.26
C GLU A 57 0.88 23.54 9.46
N ARG A 58 -0.22 22.78 9.57
CA ARG A 58 -1.56 23.31 9.68
C ARG A 58 -1.76 23.92 11.08
N GLY A 59 -1.91 25.24 11.12
CA GLY A 59 -2.05 26.02 12.36
C GLY A 59 -1.00 27.12 12.46
N GLU A 60 0.09 27.02 11.70
CA GLU A 60 1.13 28.04 11.65
C GLU A 60 0.77 29.17 10.67
N PRO A 61 1.15 30.44 10.98
CA PRO A 61 1.04 31.52 10.03
C PRO A 61 1.89 31.26 8.78
N ARG A 62 1.35 31.59 7.60
CA ARG A 62 2.05 31.39 6.30
C ARG A 62 3.43 32.02 6.26
N ALA A 63 3.59 33.19 6.89
CA ALA A 63 4.85 33.91 6.96
C ALA A 63 5.91 33.12 7.77
N THR A 64 5.51 32.49 8.87
CA THR A 64 6.36 31.64 9.71
C THR A 64 6.83 30.41 8.95
N VAL A 65 5.90 29.71 8.27
CA VAL A 65 6.24 28.55 7.44
C VAL A 65 7.21 28.95 6.34
N LEU A 66 6.92 30.04 5.61
CA LEU A 66 7.80 30.53 4.56
C LEU A 66 9.20 30.91 5.09
N ALA A 67 9.29 31.54 6.26
CA ALA A 67 10.56 31.87 6.89
C ALA A 67 11.36 30.61 7.24
N HIS A 68 10.74 29.63 7.90
CA HIS A 68 11.40 28.37 8.24
C HIS A 68 11.90 27.62 7.00
N LYS A 69 11.11 27.55 5.93
CA LYS A 69 11.52 26.92 4.67
C LYS A 69 12.65 27.67 3.99
N ARG A 70 12.59 29.00 3.97
CA ARG A 70 13.66 29.83 3.43
C ARG A 70 14.96 29.61 4.19
N ASP A 71 14.92 29.59 5.52
CA ASP A 71 16.11 29.43 6.34
C ASP A 71 16.71 28.03 6.19
N GLU A 72 15.87 27.00 6.05
CA GLU A 72 16.29 25.64 5.71
C GLU A 72 17.02 25.58 4.36
N VAL A 73 16.47 26.23 3.34
CA VAL A 73 17.10 26.30 2.01
C VAL A 73 18.42 27.07 2.06
N LEU A 74 18.48 28.22 2.74
CA LEU A 74 19.70 29.02 2.81
C LEU A 74 20.84 28.33 3.59
N ARG A 75 20.52 27.51 4.60
CA ARG A 75 21.53 26.73 5.34
C ARG A 75 22.13 25.61 4.50
N ASN A 76 21.29 24.90 3.74
CA ASN A 76 21.64 23.61 3.13
C ASN A 76 21.87 23.67 1.61
N LEU A 77 21.53 24.78 0.94
CA LEU A 77 21.90 25.02 -0.45
C LEU A 77 23.29 25.65 -0.52
N ALA A 78 24.23 24.96 -1.15
CA ALA A 78 25.60 25.43 -1.34
C ALA A 78 25.88 25.74 -2.80
N VAL A 79 26.46 26.91 -3.06
CA VAL A 79 27.02 27.28 -4.35
C VAL A 79 28.52 27.44 -4.17
N THR A 80 29.30 26.78 -5.02
CA THR A 80 30.75 26.91 -5.06
C THR A 80 31.15 27.51 -6.40
N VAL A 81 31.91 28.59 -6.37
CA VAL A 81 32.43 29.30 -7.54
C VAL A 81 33.95 29.22 -7.49
N ASP A 82 34.57 28.64 -8.53
CA ASP A 82 36.02 28.50 -8.63
C ASP A 82 36.66 27.87 -7.38
N GLY A 83 35.99 26.85 -6.84
CA GLY A 83 36.41 26.10 -5.66
C GLY A 83 36.13 26.78 -4.32
N ARG A 84 35.56 28.00 -4.31
CA ARG A 84 35.21 28.74 -3.08
C ARG A 84 33.70 28.81 -2.88
N ARG A 85 33.23 28.61 -1.64
CA ARG A 85 31.80 28.73 -1.32
C ARG A 85 31.35 30.18 -1.49
N ALA A 86 30.36 30.41 -2.35
CA ALA A 86 29.71 31.70 -2.53
C ALA A 86 28.46 31.76 -1.62
N PRO A 87 28.28 32.82 -0.82
CA PRO A 87 27.10 32.96 0.01
C PRO A 87 25.85 33.10 -0.86
N VAL A 88 24.82 32.32 -0.53
CA VAL A 88 23.51 32.40 -1.19
C VAL A 88 22.62 33.30 -0.35
N GLY A 89 22.05 34.33 -0.96
CA GLY A 89 21.09 35.25 -0.36
C GLY A 89 19.70 35.09 -0.98
N ALA A 90 18.66 35.35 -0.19
CA ALA A 90 17.30 35.43 -0.69
C ALA A 90 17.02 36.81 -1.30
N LEU A 91 16.40 36.82 -2.48
CA LEU A 91 15.91 38.03 -3.12
C LEU A 91 14.44 38.28 -2.75
N PRO A 92 13.91 39.51 -2.94
CA PRO A 92 12.47 39.78 -2.83
C PRO A 92 11.65 38.88 -3.75
N GLY A 93 10.39 38.60 -3.37
CA GLY A 93 9.46 37.80 -4.19
C GLY A 93 9.32 36.33 -3.77
N ALA A 94 9.81 35.96 -2.58
CA ALA A 94 9.50 34.67 -1.98
C ALA A 94 7.98 34.51 -1.78
N SER A 95 7.43 33.34 -2.14
CA SER A 95 6.00 33.08 -2.03
C SER A 95 5.70 31.69 -1.51
N ILE A 96 4.56 31.55 -0.83
CA ILE A 96 4.00 30.28 -0.38
C ILE A 96 2.57 30.15 -0.89
N SER A 97 2.24 29.00 -1.44
CA SER A 97 0.91 28.67 -1.95
C SER A 97 0.54 27.23 -1.58
N PHE A 98 -0.75 26.92 -1.68
CA PHE A 98 -1.25 25.61 -1.29
C PHE A 98 -2.13 25.01 -2.40
N PRO A 99 -1.53 24.55 -3.51
CA PRO A 99 -2.26 23.96 -4.63
C PRO A 99 -2.87 22.59 -4.26
N PRO A 100 -3.87 22.12 -5.02
CA PRO A 100 -4.41 20.77 -4.83
C PRO A 100 -3.36 19.70 -5.19
N GLY A 101 -3.20 18.72 -4.31
CA GLY A 101 -2.37 17.52 -4.51
C GLY A 101 -3.15 16.36 -5.13
N GLN A 102 -2.48 15.23 -5.35
CA GLN A 102 -3.07 14.06 -6.03
C GLN A 102 -4.11 13.35 -5.16
N GLY A 103 -4.02 13.47 -3.83
CA GLY A 103 -4.97 12.90 -2.88
C GLY A 103 -6.15 13.81 -2.52
N GLY A 104 -6.33 14.94 -3.20
CA GLY A 104 -7.37 15.94 -2.88
C GLY A 104 -7.07 16.79 -1.64
N LEU A 105 -5.94 16.57 -0.95
CA LEU A 105 -5.42 17.46 0.09
C LEU A 105 -4.49 18.51 -0.53
N ARG A 106 -4.19 19.56 0.23
CA ARG A 106 -3.34 20.67 -0.26
C ARG A 106 -1.86 20.34 -0.05
N LEU A 107 -1.04 20.71 -1.02
CA LEU A 107 0.43 20.69 -0.93
C LEU A 107 0.95 21.99 -0.33
N THR A 108 2.18 22.01 0.19
CA THR A 108 2.90 23.25 0.52
C THR A 108 3.85 23.53 -0.63
N ARG A 109 3.60 24.60 -1.36
CA ARG A 109 4.46 25.07 -2.44
C ARG A 109 5.17 26.35 -2.05
N VAL A 110 6.49 26.34 -2.08
CA VAL A 110 7.33 27.50 -1.79
C VAL A 110 8.21 27.82 -3.00
N GLU A 111 8.17 29.06 -3.47
CA GLU A 111 9.05 29.56 -4.53
C GLU A 111 9.96 30.64 -3.95
N LEU A 112 11.28 30.43 -4.05
CA LEU A 112 12.31 31.31 -3.51
C LEU A 112 13.23 31.79 -4.64
N PRO A 113 13.19 33.08 -4.97
CA PRO A 113 14.23 33.73 -5.75
C PRO A 113 15.48 33.90 -4.88
N LEU A 114 16.61 33.36 -5.32
CA LEU A 114 17.89 33.40 -4.60
C LEU A 114 19.00 33.90 -5.53
N ALA A 115 20.09 34.41 -4.97
CA ALA A 115 21.26 34.82 -5.72
C ALA A 115 22.56 34.48 -4.97
N ALA A 116 23.62 34.21 -5.72
CA ALA A 116 24.97 34.11 -5.21
C ALA A 116 25.90 35.06 -5.98
N SER A 117 26.76 35.75 -5.23
CA SER A 117 27.74 36.68 -5.82
C SER A 117 28.83 35.89 -6.56
N ALA A 118 29.08 36.29 -7.80
CA ALA A 118 30.15 35.75 -8.63
C ALA A 118 30.65 36.84 -9.59
N HIS A 119 31.93 36.86 -9.91
CA HIS A 119 32.49 37.75 -10.91
C HIS A 119 33.40 36.96 -11.83
N ASP A 120 33.10 36.98 -13.13
CA ASP A 120 33.77 36.20 -14.18
C ASP A 120 33.99 34.71 -13.79
N PRO A 121 32.92 34.00 -13.35
CA PRO A 121 33.06 32.62 -12.88
C PRO A 121 33.54 31.70 -14.01
N ARG A 122 34.47 30.77 -13.71
CA ARG A 122 34.93 29.75 -14.66
C ARG A 122 34.31 28.39 -14.40
N THR A 123 34.09 28.07 -13.13
CA THR A 123 33.48 26.84 -12.65
C THR A 123 32.46 27.17 -11.58
N VAL A 124 31.27 26.60 -11.71
CA VAL A 124 30.20 26.75 -10.73
C VAL A 124 29.68 25.36 -10.38
N GLN A 125 29.50 25.09 -9.09
CA GLN A 125 28.86 23.89 -8.60
C GLN A 125 27.70 24.29 -7.69
N VAL A 126 26.55 23.65 -7.89
CA VAL A 126 25.37 23.79 -7.03
C VAL A 126 25.16 22.45 -6.34
N HIS A 127 25.01 22.46 -5.02
CA HIS A 127 24.70 21.29 -4.21
C HIS A 127 23.49 21.58 -3.32
N ASP A 128 22.42 20.81 -3.53
CA ASP A 128 21.21 20.86 -2.71
C ASP A 128 21.23 19.79 -1.61
N GLY A 129 21.62 20.19 -0.40
CA GLY A 129 21.57 19.35 0.81
C GLY A 129 20.24 19.44 1.57
N THR A 130 19.24 20.17 1.05
CA THR A 130 17.98 20.37 1.78
C THR A 130 17.17 19.08 1.88
N PHE A 131 16.49 18.87 3.01
CA PHE A 131 15.59 17.72 3.23
C PHE A 131 16.23 16.37 2.86
N GLU A 132 17.43 16.11 3.41
CA GLU A 132 18.18 14.88 3.17
C GLU A 132 17.39 13.61 3.56
N GLY A 133 17.58 12.52 2.81
CA GLY A 133 16.87 11.25 3.05
C GLY A 133 15.38 11.25 2.69
N ARG A 134 14.83 12.39 2.24
CA ARG A 134 13.42 12.49 1.82
C ARG A 134 13.27 12.08 0.37
N ILE A 135 12.27 11.23 0.12
CA ILE A 135 11.94 10.74 -1.22
C ILE A 135 11.22 11.86 -1.99
N GLY A 136 11.51 12.02 -3.28
CA GLY A 136 10.85 13.00 -4.15
C GLY A 136 11.71 13.38 -5.35
N TRP A 137 11.09 14.06 -6.31
CA TRP A 137 11.76 14.56 -7.51
C TRP A 137 12.66 15.73 -7.16
N LYS A 138 13.97 15.57 -7.36
CA LYS A 138 14.97 16.61 -7.16
C LYS A 138 15.73 16.80 -8.46
N ALA A 139 15.74 18.03 -8.95
CA ALA A 139 16.42 18.35 -10.18
C ALA A 139 17.04 19.75 -10.14
N VAL A 140 18.21 19.85 -10.75
CA VAL A 140 18.82 21.12 -11.10
C VAL A 140 18.66 21.31 -12.61
N VAL A 141 18.15 22.47 -13.03
CA VAL A 141 17.87 22.75 -14.44
C VAL A 141 18.64 24.00 -14.86
N PRO A 142 19.65 23.87 -15.76
CA PRO A 142 20.37 25.03 -16.26
C PRO A 142 19.49 25.91 -17.15
N ARG A 143 19.67 27.22 -17.02
CA ARG A 143 19.09 28.25 -17.89
C ARG A 143 20.20 29.15 -18.46
N PRO A 144 20.05 29.67 -19.69
CA PRO A 144 21.03 30.58 -20.26
C PRO A 144 21.15 31.87 -19.43
N GLY A 145 22.38 32.24 -19.05
CA GLY A 145 22.68 33.50 -18.36
C GLY A 145 23.13 34.60 -19.31
N ALA A 146 23.23 35.84 -18.82
CA ALA A 146 23.68 36.95 -19.64
C ALA A 146 25.22 36.99 -19.71
N ARG A 147 25.75 37.24 -20.92
CA ARG A 147 27.19 37.43 -21.18
C ARG A 147 28.08 36.22 -20.86
N THR A 148 27.52 35.01 -20.85
CA THR A 148 28.23 33.75 -20.57
C THR A 148 27.92 32.67 -21.60
N ALA A 149 28.82 31.72 -21.75
CA ALA A 149 28.63 30.45 -22.45
C ALA A 149 28.85 29.34 -21.43
N VAL A 150 27.78 28.59 -21.11
CA VAL A 150 27.76 27.59 -20.05
C VAL A 150 27.70 26.19 -20.66
N LYS A 151 28.55 25.28 -20.18
CA LYS A 151 28.52 23.85 -20.50
C LYS A 151 28.30 23.03 -19.24
N THR A 152 27.40 22.06 -19.28
CA THR A 152 27.14 21.15 -18.15
C THR A 152 26.72 19.77 -18.63
N GLY A 153 26.95 18.75 -17.79
CA GLY A 153 26.41 17.41 -17.96
C GLY A 153 24.95 17.27 -17.46
N THR A 154 24.45 18.28 -16.75
CA THR A 154 23.07 18.35 -16.24
C THR A 154 22.10 18.50 -17.41
N GLU A 155 21.01 17.73 -17.42
CA GLU A 155 20.03 17.76 -18.50
C GLU A 155 19.35 19.14 -18.64
N ARG A 156 19.20 19.60 -19.88
CA ARG A 156 18.34 20.75 -20.18
C ARG A 156 16.89 20.32 -20.30
N GLY A 157 16.00 21.16 -19.79
CA GLY A 157 14.56 20.95 -19.85
C GLY A 157 13.98 20.61 -18.49
N ASP A 158 12.72 20.98 -18.31
CA ASP A 158 11.96 20.69 -17.11
C ASP A 158 10.66 20.00 -17.51
N PRO A 159 10.65 18.65 -17.54
CA PRO A 159 9.46 17.89 -17.90
C PRO A 159 8.35 18.04 -16.85
N THR A 160 8.66 18.62 -15.68
CA THR A 160 7.69 18.81 -14.61
C THR A 160 6.92 20.12 -14.70
N ASN A 161 7.28 21.01 -15.62
CA ASN A 161 6.73 22.36 -15.73
C ASN A 161 6.70 23.09 -14.37
N GLY A 162 7.84 23.08 -13.68
CA GLY A 162 8.00 23.68 -12.36
C GLY A 162 7.34 22.86 -11.26
N LEU A 163 7.49 21.53 -11.25
CA LEU A 163 6.86 20.60 -10.31
C LEU A 163 5.32 20.53 -10.39
N ARG A 164 4.71 21.09 -11.45
CA ARG A 164 3.25 21.13 -11.65
C ARG A 164 2.71 19.87 -12.33
N THR A 165 3.57 19.10 -12.97
CA THR A 165 3.23 17.87 -13.67
C THR A 165 4.33 16.87 -13.44
N TYR A 166 4.03 15.58 -13.32
CA TYR A 166 5.05 14.55 -13.16
C TYR A 166 4.87 13.52 -14.28
N PRO A 167 5.92 13.25 -15.08
CA PRO A 167 5.86 12.19 -16.08
C PRO A 167 5.49 10.86 -15.42
N ARG A 168 4.52 10.12 -15.95
CA ARG A 168 4.06 8.86 -15.32
C ARG A 168 5.18 7.82 -15.16
N ALA A 169 6.16 7.81 -16.08
CA ALA A 169 7.34 6.95 -16.01
C ALA A 169 8.33 7.32 -14.89
N ALA A 170 8.24 8.54 -14.34
CA ALA A 170 9.10 9.04 -13.27
C ALA A 170 8.58 8.71 -11.86
N LEU A 171 7.36 8.19 -11.73
CA LEU A 171 6.74 7.91 -10.43
C LEU A 171 7.32 6.67 -9.74
N SER A 172 7.90 5.73 -10.51
CA SER A 172 8.55 4.53 -9.97
C SER A 172 10.02 4.75 -9.57
N SER A 173 10.68 5.79 -10.11
CA SER A 173 12.04 6.18 -9.74
C SER A 173 12.18 7.70 -9.95
N PRO A 174 11.86 8.51 -8.93
CA PRO A 174 11.96 9.95 -9.06
C PRO A 174 13.41 10.35 -9.27
N LYS A 175 13.64 11.33 -10.15
CA LYS A 175 14.97 11.91 -10.37
C LYS A 175 15.51 12.45 -9.04
N ASP A 176 16.76 12.12 -8.71
CA ASP A 176 17.46 12.63 -7.51
C ASP A 176 18.79 13.27 -7.93
N GLU A 177 18.70 14.36 -8.69
CA GLU A 177 19.86 15.14 -9.14
C GLU A 177 20.00 16.38 -8.25
N ARG A 178 20.87 16.28 -7.24
CA ARG A 178 21.14 17.33 -6.24
C ARG A 178 22.43 18.11 -6.46
N VAL A 179 23.32 17.57 -7.29
CA VAL A 179 24.61 18.19 -7.59
C VAL A 179 24.67 18.48 -9.08
N ALA A 180 24.99 19.72 -9.43
CA ALA A 180 25.21 20.12 -10.81
C ALA A 180 26.50 20.93 -10.92
N SER A 181 27.31 20.59 -11.92
CA SER A 181 28.58 21.26 -12.21
C SER A 181 28.52 21.95 -13.57
N PHE A 182 29.03 23.17 -13.64
CA PHE A 182 28.98 24.05 -14.80
C PHE A 182 30.38 24.56 -15.12
N SER A 183 30.78 24.45 -16.38
CA SER A 183 31.93 25.17 -16.93
C SER A 183 31.42 26.41 -17.65
N VAL A 184 32.03 27.56 -17.34
CA VAL A 184 31.55 28.87 -17.75
C VAL A 184 32.67 29.60 -18.47
N ARG A 185 32.33 30.23 -19.60
CA ARG A 185 33.19 31.13 -20.36
C ARG A 185 32.44 32.42 -20.65
N PRO A 186 33.12 33.54 -20.92
CA PRO A 186 32.47 34.71 -21.52
C PRO A 186 31.80 34.31 -22.85
N GLY A 187 30.60 34.83 -23.11
CA GLY A 187 29.85 34.45 -24.32
C GLY A 187 28.56 35.26 -24.50
N ALA A 188 27.75 34.89 -25.48
CA ALA A 188 26.52 35.60 -25.84
C ALA A 188 25.26 35.11 -25.08
N GLY A 189 25.41 34.35 -24.00
CA GLY A 189 24.31 33.73 -23.26
C GLY A 189 23.90 32.37 -23.80
N THR A 190 24.88 31.51 -24.10
CA THR A 190 24.65 30.17 -24.67
C THR A 190 24.70 29.09 -23.58
N LEU A 191 23.94 28.01 -23.78
CA LEU A 191 23.92 26.84 -22.89
C LEU A 191 24.08 25.56 -23.72
N THR A 192 25.13 24.79 -23.41
CA THR A 192 25.38 23.46 -23.95
C THR A 192 25.14 22.43 -22.87
N ALA A 193 24.06 21.66 -23.01
CA ALA A 193 23.62 20.65 -22.04
C ALA A 193 22.89 19.51 -22.78
N PRO A 194 22.99 18.25 -22.30
CA PRO A 194 22.28 17.12 -22.90
C PRO A 194 20.77 17.33 -22.83
N HIS A 195 20.05 16.88 -23.86
CA HIS A 195 18.59 16.93 -23.89
C HIS A 195 18.00 15.87 -22.96
N GLY A 196 17.18 16.27 -21.99
CA GLY A 196 16.39 15.32 -21.21
C GLY A 196 15.32 14.66 -22.09
N LEU A 197 15.04 13.38 -21.86
CA LEU A 197 14.14 12.49 -22.64
C LEU A 197 12.66 12.92 -22.70
N GLY A 198 12.29 14.16 -22.35
CA GLY A 198 10.91 14.65 -22.29
C GLY A 198 10.62 15.93 -23.09
N ALA A 199 11.57 16.49 -23.82
CA ALA A 199 11.43 17.84 -24.42
C ALA A 199 10.98 17.87 -25.90
N GLY A 200 10.57 16.74 -26.49
CA GLY A 200 10.37 16.64 -27.96
C GLY A 200 9.08 16.01 -28.48
N ALA A 201 8.06 15.75 -27.65
CA ALA A 201 6.84 15.03 -28.08
C ALA A 201 5.56 15.87 -28.00
N ALA A 202 5.67 17.18 -28.23
CA ALA A 202 4.54 18.09 -28.35
C ALA A 202 4.68 18.93 -29.62
N ASP A 203 4.69 18.26 -30.78
CA ASP A 203 3.87 18.63 -31.94
C ASP A 203 4.12 17.67 -33.12
N THR A 204 3.09 17.46 -33.92
CA THR A 204 3.04 16.68 -35.17
C THR A 204 3.12 15.16 -35.04
N THR A 205 1.96 14.52 -34.90
CA THR A 205 1.39 13.67 -35.97
C THR A 205 0.01 13.19 -35.55
N THR A 206 -1.00 13.76 -36.22
CA THR A 206 -2.25 13.06 -36.48
C THR A 206 -1.92 11.76 -37.20
N ASN A 207 -2.06 10.61 -36.53
CA ASN A 207 -2.36 9.39 -37.27
C ASN A 207 -3.32 8.50 -36.48
N ARG A 208 -4.52 8.44 -37.03
CA ARG A 208 -5.69 7.69 -36.61
C ARG A 208 -5.63 6.34 -37.33
N SER A 209 -4.94 5.36 -36.75
CA SER A 209 -5.01 3.94 -37.17
C SER A 209 -4.12 3.06 -36.30
N GLY A 210 -4.67 2.52 -35.20
CA GLY A 210 -4.00 1.52 -34.36
C GLY A 210 -4.68 1.15 -33.02
N ASP A 211 -5.94 1.54 -32.80
CA ASP A 211 -6.57 1.67 -31.48
C ASP A 211 -7.16 0.37 -30.85
N GLY A 212 -6.73 -0.82 -31.28
CA GLY A 212 -7.33 -2.07 -30.81
C GLY A 212 -6.66 -2.70 -29.57
N PHE A 213 -5.32 -2.78 -29.58
CA PHE A 213 -4.57 -3.52 -28.56
C PHE A 213 -3.83 -2.60 -27.58
N ALA A 214 -3.42 -1.42 -28.06
CA ALA A 214 -2.80 -0.40 -27.23
C ALA A 214 -3.80 0.23 -26.24
N SER A 215 -5.10 0.29 -26.59
CA SER A 215 -6.17 0.78 -25.72
C SER A 215 -6.45 -0.18 -24.56
N VAL A 216 -6.37 -1.50 -24.77
CA VAL A 216 -6.47 -2.50 -23.70
C VAL A 216 -5.29 -2.39 -22.73
N PHE A 217 -4.10 -2.08 -23.24
CA PHE A 217 -2.90 -1.86 -22.43
C PHE A 217 -2.85 -0.47 -21.77
N GLN A 218 -3.49 0.54 -22.35
CA GLN A 218 -3.63 1.88 -21.75
C GLN A 218 -4.78 1.95 -20.73
N ASP A 219 -5.84 1.16 -20.92
CA ASP A 219 -6.85 0.89 -19.89
C ASP A 219 -6.27 0.05 -18.75
N ALA A 220 -5.27 -0.80 -19.05
CA ALA A 220 -4.44 -1.48 -18.04
C ALA A 220 -3.75 -0.50 -17.09
N VAL A 221 -3.47 0.72 -17.55
CA VAL A 221 -2.67 1.75 -16.85
C VAL A 221 -3.55 2.91 -16.34
N SER A 222 -4.84 2.98 -16.70
CA SER A 222 -5.77 4.05 -16.29
C SER A 222 -6.44 3.82 -14.92
N GLY A 223 -6.00 2.82 -14.15
CA GLY A 223 -6.50 2.53 -12.81
C GLY A 223 -7.74 1.63 -12.78
N LYS A 224 -8.52 1.54 -13.86
CA LYS A 224 -9.68 0.62 -13.95
C LYS A 224 -9.27 -0.85 -14.02
N THR A 225 -8.32 -1.22 -14.87
CA THR A 225 -7.87 -2.62 -14.97
C THR A 225 -7.04 -3.04 -13.77
N VAL A 226 -6.24 -2.13 -13.19
CA VAL A 226 -5.56 -2.40 -11.91
C VAL A 226 -6.59 -2.62 -10.81
N LEU A 227 -7.64 -1.79 -10.73
CA LEU A 227 -8.73 -2.00 -9.79
C LEU A 227 -9.42 -3.34 -10.03
N VAL A 228 -9.79 -3.67 -11.27
CA VAL A 228 -10.40 -4.97 -11.61
C VAL A 228 -9.47 -6.12 -11.20
N PHE A 229 -8.18 -6.02 -11.49
CA PHE A 229 -7.19 -7.02 -11.08
C PHE A 229 -7.10 -7.13 -9.55
N LEU A 230 -7.05 -6.01 -8.83
CA LEU A 230 -7.04 -5.98 -7.36
C LEU A 230 -8.33 -6.55 -6.77
N LEU A 231 -9.48 -6.29 -7.39
CA LEU A 231 -10.77 -6.85 -6.97
C LEU A 231 -10.82 -8.35 -7.23
N LEU A 232 -10.34 -8.82 -8.39
CA LEU A 232 -10.23 -10.24 -8.70
C LEU A 232 -9.22 -10.94 -7.78
N ALA A 233 -8.10 -10.29 -7.46
CA ALA A 233 -7.10 -10.80 -6.53
C ALA A 233 -7.66 -10.85 -5.10
N ALA A 234 -8.35 -9.80 -4.63
CA ALA A 234 -9.01 -9.78 -3.34
C ALA A 234 -10.10 -10.85 -3.24
N PHE A 235 -10.93 -10.99 -4.29
CA PHE A 235 -11.93 -12.04 -4.40
C PHE A 235 -11.28 -13.44 -4.35
N GLY A 236 -10.26 -13.68 -5.17
CA GLY A 236 -9.53 -14.94 -5.21
C GLY A 236 -8.86 -15.26 -3.87
N TRP A 237 -8.27 -14.25 -3.24
CA TRP A 237 -7.67 -14.37 -1.90
C TRP A 237 -8.73 -14.68 -0.84
N GLY A 238 -9.90 -14.04 -0.90
CA GLY A 238 -11.04 -14.35 -0.02
C GLY A 238 -11.56 -15.78 -0.20
N ALA A 239 -11.66 -16.24 -1.43
CA ALA A 239 -12.04 -17.62 -1.76
C ALA A 239 -11.00 -18.64 -1.25
N LEU A 240 -9.70 -18.40 -1.47
CA LEU A 240 -8.64 -19.24 -0.95
C LEU A 240 -8.59 -19.22 0.59
N HIS A 241 -8.84 -18.07 1.20
CA HIS A 241 -8.92 -17.94 2.65
C HIS A 241 -10.09 -18.71 3.24
N ALA A 242 -11.19 -18.90 2.49
CA ALA A 242 -12.29 -19.79 2.83
C ALA A 242 -11.84 -21.24 3.07
N LEU A 243 -10.83 -21.69 2.32
CA LEU A 243 -10.24 -23.03 2.41
C LEU A 243 -9.24 -23.17 3.56
N SER A 244 -8.79 -22.06 4.15
CA SER A 244 -7.86 -22.09 5.27
C SER A 244 -8.54 -22.63 6.54
N PRO A 245 -7.82 -23.43 7.36
CA PRO A 245 -8.39 -23.97 8.60
C PRO A 245 -8.75 -22.85 9.59
N GLY A 246 -10.02 -22.76 10.01
CA GLY A 246 -10.49 -21.73 10.95
C GLY A 246 -11.71 -22.16 11.77
N HIS A 247 -11.90 -21.53 12.93
CA HIS A 247 -12.86 -21.96 13.96
C HIS A 247 -14.33 -21.92 13.50
N GLY A 248 -14.74 -20.86 12.80
CA GLY A 248 -16.12 -20.68 12.34
C GLY A 248 -16.48 -21.59 11.18
N LYS A 249 -15.52 -21.84 10.27
CA LYS A 249 -15.73 -22.63 9.05
C LYS A 249 -15.88 -24.13 9.34
N ALA A 250 -15.18 -24.62 10.37
CA ALA A 250 -15.31 -25.99 10.86
C ALA A 250 -16.65 -26.24 11.57
N MET A 251 -17.16 -25.28 12.36
CA MET A 251 -18.49 -25.38 12.97
C MET A 251 -19.61 -25.36 11.92
N VAL A 252 -19.49 -24.52 10.89
CA VAL A 252 -20.43 -24.45 9.76
C VAL A 252 -20.52 -25.79 9.03
N ALA A 253 -19.37 -26.39 8.73
CA ALA A 253 -19.30 -27.72 8.12
C ALA A 253 -19.89 -28.81 9.03
N ALA A 254 -19.57 -28.79 10.33
CA ALA A 254 -20.10 -29.75 11.30
C ALA A 254 -21.61 -29.60 11.51
N TYR A 255 -22.14 -28.37 11.50
CA TYR A 255 -23.57 -28.09 11.59
C TYR A 255 -24.32 -28.60 10.36
N LEU A 256 -23.83 -28.33 9.16
CA LEU A 256 -24.44 -28.82 7.91
C LEU A 256 -24.42 -30.35 7.79
N VAL A 257 -23.32 -30.98 8.22
CA VAL A 257 -23.20 -32.45 8.27
C VAL A 257 -24.10 -33.06 9.37
N GLY A 258 -24.21 -32.41 10.53
CA GLY A 258 -24.96 -32.92 11.67
C GLY A 258 -26.48 -32.77 11.58
N THR A 259 -27.00 -31.82 10.79
CA THR A 259 -28.43 -31.42 10.83
C THR A 259 -29.25 -31.71 9.58
N ARG A 260 -28.82 -32.62 8.68
CA ARG A 260 -29.49 -32.85 7.37
C ARG A 260 -29.76 -31.53 6.61
N GLY A 261 -28.80 -30.61 6.63
CA GLY A 261 -28.95 -29.28 6.02
C GLY A 261 -29.23 -29.34 4.51
N THR A 262 -30.04 -28.41 4.00
CA THR A 262 -30.29 -28.24 2.56
C THR A 262 -29.26 -27.30 1.94
N ALA A 263 -29.13 -27.30 0.60
CA ALA A 263 -28.28 -26.33 -0.10
C ALA A 263 -28.65 -24.86 0.23
N ARG A 264 -29.94 -24.59 0.52
CA ARG A 264 -30.40 -23.28 0.97
C ARG A 264 -29.86 -22.93 2.36
N HIS A 265 -29.77 -23.89 3.28
CA HIS A 265 -29.16 -23.68 4.60
C HIS A 265 -27.65 -23.43 4.49
N ALA A 266 -26.95 -24.10 3.56
CA ALA A 266 -25.54 -23.85 3.29
C ALA A 266 -25.29 -22.43 2.75
N ALA A 267 -26.11 -21.96 1.80
CA ALA A 267 -26.02 -20.60 1.27
C ALA A 267 -26.36 -19.53 2.33
N ALA A 268 -27.43 -19.73 3.09
CA ALA A 268 -27.83 -18.81 4.16
C ALA A 268 -26.76 -18.71 5.25
N LEU A 269 -26.19 -19.84 5.66
CA LEU A 269 -25.11 -19.87 6.65
C LEU A 269 -23.83 -19.19 6.13
N GLY A 270 -23.45 -19.44 4.87
CA GLY A 270 -22.33 -18.75 4.22
C GLY A 270 -22.53 -17.24 4.14
N ALA A 271 -23.75 -16.78 3.82
CA ALA A 271 -24.10 -15.37 3.79
C ALA A 271 -24.03 -14.74 5.19
N ILE A 272 -24.63 -15.36 6.21
CA ILE A 272 -24.62 -14.85 7.59
C ILE A 272 -23.18 -14.71 8.09
N VAL A 273 -22.34 -15.73 7.92
CA VAL A 273 -20.93 -15.70 8.33
C VAL A 273 -20.18 -14.59 7.61
N THR A 274 -20.40 -14.41 6.30
CA THR A 274 -19.73 -13.36 5.53
C THR A 274 -20.15 -11.97 6.01
N VAL A 275 -21.45 -11.75 6.21
CA VAL A 275 -21.99 -10.47 6.65
C VAL A 275 -21.46 -10.12 8.03
N THR A 276 -21.53 -11.04 9.00
CA THR A 276 -21.05 -10.78 10.36
C THR A 276 -19.54 -10.59 10.42
N HIS A 277 -18.78 -11.30 9.58
CA HIS A 277 -17.34 -11.09 9.43
C HIS A 277 -16.98 -9.73 8.83
N THR A 278 -17.67 -9.33 7.76
CA THR A 278 -17.44 -8.04 7.11
C THR A 278 -17.81 -6.89 8.05
N ALA A 279 -18.95 -7.02 8.74
CA ALA A 279 -19.39 -6.06 9.75
C ALA A 279 -18.38 -5.95 10.90
N GLY A 280 -17.83 -7.07 11.38
CA GLY A 280 -16.76 -7.08 12.38
C GLY A 280 -15.49 -6.37 11.91
N VAL A 281 -15.04 -6.63 10.67
CA VAL A 281 -13.88 -5.95 10.06
C VAL A 281 -14.10 -4.44 9.97
N PHE A 282 -15.27 -3.99 9.49
CA PHE A 282 -15.59 -2.57 9.40
C PHE A 282 -15.76 -1.90 10.76
N ALA A 283 -16.41 -2.55 11.72
CA ALA A 283 -16.56 -2.04 13.08
C ALA A 283 -15.19 -1.85 13.74
N LEU A 284 -14.31 -2.86 13.64
CA LEU A 284 -12.96 -2.76 14.18
C LEU A 284 -12.14 -1.68 13.46
N GLY A 285 -12.23 -1.59 12.13
CA GLY A 285 -11.56 -0.55 11.36
C GLY A 285 -12.05 0.86 11.69
N LEU A 286 -13.36 1.03 11.95
CA LEU A 286 -13.93 2.29 12.41
C LEU A 286 -13.42 2.65 13.81
N VAL A 287 -13.38 1.69 14.73
CA VAL A 287 -12.76 1.88 16.05
C VAL A 287 -11.30 2.30 15.89
N THR A 288 -10.51 1.62 15.04
CA THR A 288 -9.12 1.99 14.81
C THR A 288 -8.96 3.38 14.20
N LEU A 289 -9.84 3.78 13.27
CA LEU A 289 -9.87 5.13 12.71
C LEU A 289 -10.16 6.20 13.78
N LEU A 290 -11.12 5.95 14.68
CA LEU A 290 -11.47 6.88 15.74
C LEU A 290 -10.35 7.01 16.79
N LEU A 291 -9.64 5.91 17.04
CA LEU A 291 -8.54 5.82 18.01
C LEU A 291 -7.15 6.10 17.40
N SER A 292 -7.03 6.42 16.12
CA SER A 292 -5.73 6.58 15.42
C SER A 292 -4.88 7.72 15.96
N GLN A 293 -5.49 8.69 16.64
CA GLN A 293 -4.81 9.79 17.33
C GLN A 293 -4.14 9.38 18.65
N PHE A 294 -4.46 8.18 19.17
CA PHE A 294 -3.95 7.65 20.44
C PHE A 294 -3.11 6.37 20.29
N LEU A 295 -3.20 5.66 19.16
CA LEU A 295 -2.57 4.35 18.95
C LEU A 295 -1.78 4.32 17.65
N VAL A 296 -0.46 4.08 17.76
CA VAL A 296 0.45 3.91 16.62
C VAL A 296 0.26 2.51 16.02
N PRO A 297 0.13 2.35 14.69
CA PRO A 297 -0.08 1.05 14.04
C PRO A 297 0.95 -0.02 14.46
N ASP A 298 2.19 0.38 14.70
CA ASP A 298 3.31 -0.50 15.04
C ASP A 298 3.12 -1.26 16.36
N GLN A 299 2.35 -0.72 17.30
CA GLN A 299 2.02 -1.42 18.55
C GLN A 299 0.79 -2.33 18.42
N LEU A 300 -0.09 -2.07 17.45
CA LEU A 300 -1.33 -2.84 17.29
C LEU A 300 -1.10 -4.18 16.59
N TYR A 301 -0.20 -4.22 15.60
CA TYR A 301 0.07 -5.42 14.78
C TYR A 301 0.56 -6.64 15.59
N PRO A 302 1.53 -6.50 16.51
CA PRO A 302 2.02 -7.62 17.29
C PRO A 302 0.94 -8.18 18.23
N TRP A 303 0.15 -7.31 18.86
CA TRP A 303 -0.96 -7.69 19.74
C TRP A 303 -2.10 -8.40 18.98
N LEU A 304 -2.51 -7.87 17.82
CA LEU A 304 -3.52 -8.51 16.97
C LEU A 304 -3.07 -9.89 16.49
N THR A 305 -1.79 -10.02 16.12
CA THR A 305 -1.20 -11.30 15.67
C THR A 305 -1.14 -12.31 16.82
N LEU A 306 -0.72 -11.88 18.01
CA LEU A 306 -0.67 -12.73 19.20
C LEU A 306 -2.08 -13.20 19.62
N VAL A 307 -3.05 -12.29 19.72
CA VAL A 307 -4.44 -12.61 20.10
C VAL A 307 -5.05 -13.59 19.11
N SER A 308 -4.82 -13.38 17.81
CA SER A 308 -5.31 -14.27 16.76
C SER A 308 -4.66 -15.66 16.81
N GLY A 309 -3.34 -15.72 17.01
CA GLY A 309 -2.61 -16.98 17.17
C GLY A 309 -3.07 -17.76 18.41
N LEU A 310 -3.21 -17.09 19.56
CA LEU A 310 -3.69 -17.68 20.80
C LEU A 310 -5.11 -18.23 20.64
N MET A 311 -5.98 -17.50 19.95
CA MET A 311 -7.33 -17.94 19.66
C MET A 311 -7.36 -19.19 18.78
N VAL A 312 -6.50 -19.28 17.75
CA VAL A 312 -6.35 -20.49 16.92
C VAL A 312 -5.93 -21.70 17.78
N VAL A 313 -5.03 -21.50 18.74
CA VAL A 313 -4.59 -22.56 19.68
C VAL A 313 -5.74 -23.03 20.57
N VAL A 314 -6.51 -22.11 21.16
CA VAL A 314 -7.66 -22.43 22.03
C VAL A 314 -8.71 -23.23 21.26
N VAL A 315 -9.03 -22.81 20.03
CA VAL A 315 -10.01 -23.51 19.18
C VAL A 315 -9.48 -24.88 18.77
N GLY A 316 -8.26 -24.96 18.26
CA GLY A 316 -7.66 -26.23 17.85
C GLY A 316 -7.62 -27.24 19.01
N GLY A 317 -7.29 -26.76 20.22
CA GLY A 317 -7.34 -27.53 21.45
C GLY A 317 -8.76 -27.98 21.81
N GLY A 318 -9.77 -27.11 21.63
CA GLY A 318 -11.19 -27.44 21.84
C GLY A 318 -11.71 -28.51 20.88
N VAL A 319 -11.29 -28.49 19.61
CA VAL A 319 -11.61 -29.53 18.62
C VAL A 319 -10.95 -30.86 19.02
N VAL A 320 -9.68 -30.85 19.40
CA VAL A 320 -8.99 -32.07 19.87
C VAL A 320 -9.66 -32.62 21.13
N ARG A 321 -9.97 -31.77 22.11
CA ARG A 321 -10.61 -32.15 23.38
C ARG A 321 -12.00 -32.72 23.17
N SER A 322 -12.86 -32.08 22.37
CA SER A 322 -14.22 -32.55 22.09
C SER A 322 -14.23 -33.92 21.41
N ARG A 323 -13.28 -34.18 20.51
CA ARG A 323 -13.15 -35.46 19.80
C ARG A 323 -12.55 -36.58 20.66
N ILE A 324 -11.65 -36.25 21.59
CA ILE A 324 -11.16 -37.20 22.59
C ILE A 324 -12.27 -37.57 23.60
N ARG A 325 -13.08 -36.58 24.02
CA ARG A 325 -14.23 -36.80 24.92
C ARG A 325 -15.33 -37.64 24.27
N ALA A 326 -15.62 -37.43 22.98
CA ALA A 326 -16.59 -38.22 22.22
C ALA A 326 -16.19 -39.70 22.07
N ARG A 327 -14.89 -40.05 22.20
CA ARG A 327 -14.42 -41.44 22.26
C ARG A 327 -14.57 -42.09 23.64
N ARG A 328 -14.84 -41.31 24.69
CA ARG A 328 -14.95 -41.79 26.08
C ARG A 328 -16.39 -41.98 26.57
N HIS A 329 -17.37 -41.43 25.86
CA HIS A 329 -18.79 -41.60 26.16
C HIS A 329 -19.51 -42.15 24.92
N GLU A 330 -19.54 -43.47 24.78
CA GLU A 330 -20.67 -44.14 24.13
C GLU A 330 -21.83 -44.14 25.14
N HIS A 331 -23.05 -43.95 24.65
CA HIS A 331 -24.30 -43.75 25.40
C HIS A 331 -24.59 -42.29 25.83
N HIS A 332 -25.27 -41.53 24.96
CA HIS A 332 -26.51 -40.83 25.30
C HIS A 332 -27.20 -40.25 24.05
N HIS A 333 -28.52 -40.14 24.16
CA HIS A 333 -29.52 -39.95 23.10
C HIS A 333 -29.26 -38.74 22.18
N GLN A 334 -29.34 -38.96 20.87
CA GLN A 334 -29.37 -37.90 19.87
C GLN A 334 -30.77 -37.28 19.83
N HIS A 335 -30.93 -36.09 20.41
CA HIS A 335 -32.03 -35.21 20.04
C HIS A 335 -31.71 -34.65 18.65
N HIS A 336 -32.54 -35.01 17.67
CA HIS A 336 -32.49 -34.44 16.33
C HIS A 336 -33.15 -33.06 16.35
N ASP A 337 -32.37 -32.02 16.63
CA ASP A 337 -32.85 -30.64 16.46
C ASP A 337 -32.93 -30.31 14.97
N GLU A 338 -34.12 -29.97 14.50
CA GLU A 338 -34.33 -29.40 13.17
C GLU A 338 -33.58 -28.06 13.04
N VAL A 339 -33.18 -27.71 11.81
CA VAL A 339 -32.49 -26.46 11.51
C VAL A 339 -33.44 -25.28 11.76
N THR A 340 -33.39 -24.69 12.95
CA THR A 340 -34.13 -23.47 13.26
C THR A 340 -33.40 -22.25 12.72
N THR A 341 -34.14 -21.26 12.20
CA THR A 341 -33.58 -19.99 11.71
C THR A 341 -32.78 -19.25 12.79
N ARG A 342 -33.21 -19.34 14.06
CA ARG A 342 -32.46 -18.78 15.21
C ARG A 342 -31.13 -19.50 15.46
N GLY A 343 -31.10 -20.83 15.36
CA GLY A 343 -29.87 -21.61 15.49
C GLY A 343 -28.87 -21.30 14.37
N LEU A 344 -29.37 -21.15 13.13
CA LEU A 344 -28.56 -20.77 11.97
C LEU A 344 -27.94 -19.36 12.14
N LEU A 345 -28.74 -18.40 12.64
CA LEU A 345 -28.31 -17.03 12.88
C LEU A 345 -27.28 -16.92 14.01
N ALA A 346 -27.53 -17.58 15.14
CA ALA A 346 -26.61 -17.58 16.28
C ALA A 346 -25.27 -18.26 15.94
N MET A 347 -25.31 -19.38 15.21
CA MET A 347 -24.12 -20.10 14.76
C MET A 347 -23.33 -19.30 13.72
N GLY A 348 -24.01 -18.74 12.71
CA GLY A 348 -23.37 -17.93 11.68
C GLY A 348 -22.78 -16.62 12.24
N ALA A 349 -23.49 -15.99 13.19
CA ALA A 349 -22.99 -14.78 13.85
C ALA A 349 -21.76 -15.08 14.70
N SER A 350 -21.79 -16.13 15.52
CA SER A 350 -20.64 -16.52 16.36
C SER A 350 -19.42 -16.91 15.52
N ALA A 351 -19.63 -17.56 14.37
CA ALA A 351 -18.58 -17.96 13.46
C ALA A 351 -17.95 -16.78 12.70
N GLY A 352 -18.72 -15.74 12.38
CA GLY A 352 -18.24 -14.59 11.61
C GLY A 352 -17.79 -13.38 12.45
N LEU A 353 -18.29 -13.22 13.69
CA LEU A 353 -18.04 -12.02 14.51
C LEU A 353 -16.56 -11.71 14.74
N ILE A 354 -15.70 -12.73 14.71
CA ILE A 354 -14.25 -12.54 14.85
C ILE A 354 -13.66 -12.19 13.48
N PRO A 355 -13.16 -10.95 13.29
CA PRO A 355 -12.56 -10.52 12.02
C PRO A 355 -11.25 -11.25 11.79
N CYS A 356 -10.90 -11.53 10.53
CA CYS A 356 -9.61 -12.14 10.22
C CYS A 356 -8.52 -11.06 10.21
N PRO A 357 -7.31 -11.36 10.71
CA PRO A 357 -6.19 -10.43 10.66
C PRO A 357 -5.88 -9.97 9.25
N SER A 358 -6.05 -10.83 8.25
CA SER A 358 -5.77 -10.53 6.85
C SER A 358 -6.65 -9.41 6.30
N ALA A 359 -7.96 -9.42 6.59
CA ALA A 359 -8.87 -8.36 6.17
C ALA A 359 -8.59 -7.05 6.90
N LEU A 360 -8.17 -7.13 8.17
CA LEU A 360 -7.72 -5.97 8.92
C LEU A 360 -6.42 -5.39 8.37
N VAL A 361 -5.44 -6.20 7.96
CA VAL A 361 -4.20 -5.70 7.32
C VAL A 361 -4.54 -4.92 6.05
N VAL A 362 -5.46 -5.43 5.22
CA VAL A 362 -5.91 -4.72 4.01
C VAL A 362 -6.60 -3.41 4.38
N LEU A 363 -7.49 -3.42 5.38
CA LEU A 363 -8.20 -2.22 5.84
C LEU A 363 -7.24 -1.18 6.44
N LEU A 364 -6.34 -1.61 7.33
CA LEU A 364 -5.36 -0.77 8.01
C LEU A 364 -4.31 -0.23 7.03
N GLY A 365 -3.88 -1.04 6.06
CA GLY A 365 -3.03 -0.58 4.96
C GLY A 365 -3.73 0.44 4.06
N ALA A 366 -5.03 0.29 3.83
CA ALA A 366 -5.82 1.29 3.11
C ALA A 366 -6.04 2.56 3.94
N ILE A 367 -6.28 2.43 5.24
CA ILE A 367 -6.39 3.54 6.21
C ILE A 367 -5.08 4.31 6.29
N SER A 368 -3.93 3.62 6.38
CA SER A 368 -2.61 4.26 6.43
C SER A 368 -2.26 4.99 5.13
N GLN A 369 -2.83 4.57 4.01
CA GLN A 369 -2.73 5.25 2.71
C GLN A 369 -3.84 6.30 2.50
N HIS A 370 -4.71 6.54 3.48
CA HIS A 370 -5.91 7.38 3.39
C HIS A 370 -6.90 7.00 2.27
N GLN A 371 -6.76 5.79 1.72
CA GLN A 371 -7.60 5.24 0.67
C GLN A 371 -8.70 4.35 1.28
N VAL A 372 -9.42 4.87 2.28
CA VAL A 372 -10.45 4.11 3.01
C VAL A 372 -11.51 3.56 2.06
N ALA A 373 -11.91 4.34 1.04
CA ALA A 373 -12.84 3.90 0.01
C ALA A 373 -12.34 2.67 -0.76
N LEU A 374 -11.07 2.68 -1.19
CA LEU A 374 -10.47 1.53 -1.87
C LEU A 374 -10.41 0.31 -0.94
N GLY A 375 -9.98 0.50 0.31
CA GLY A 375 -9.96 -0.55 1.33
C GLY A 375 -11.33 -1.18 1.55
N MET A 376 -12.38 -0.36 1.66
CA MET A 376 -13.76 -0.83 1.79
C MET A 376 -14.19 -1.68 0.59
N VAL A 377 -13.90 -1.22 -0.64
CA VAL A 377 -14.27 -1.96 -1.86
C VAL A 377 -13.48 -3.28 -1.97
N LEU A 378 -12.19 -3.29 -1.62
CA LEU A 378 -11.38 -4.52 -1.61
C LEU A 378 -11.86 -5.53 -0.57
N ILE A 379 -12.31 -5.07 0.61
CA ILE A 379 -12.89 -5.94 1.63
C ILE A 379 -14.22 -6.52 1.16
N LEU A 380 -15.07 -5.73 0.48
CA LEU A 380 -16.29 -6.24 -0.12
C LEU A 380 -16.00 -7.34 -1.16
N ALA A 381 -14.99 -7.13 -2.02
CA ALA A 381 -14.57 -8.14 -3.00
C ALA A 381 -14.03 -9.41 -2.31
N PHE A 382 -13.17 -9.25 -1.29
CA PHE A 382 -12.67 -10.35 -0.46
C PHE A 382 -13.81 -11.14 0.21
N SER A 383 -14.76 -10.43 0.82
CA SER A 383 -15.93 -11.02 1.47
C SER A 383 -16.83 -11.76 0.47
N LEU A 384 -16.99 -11.24 -0.74
CA LEU A 384 -17.75 -11.94 -1.79
C LEU A 384 -17.06 -13.24 -2.21
N GLY A 385 -15.73 -13.24 -2.34
CA GLY A 385 -14.93 -14.44 -2.59
C GLY A 385 -15.08 -15.48 -1.48
N LEU A 386 -15.00 -15.02 -0.23
CA LEU A 386 -15.23 -15.84 0.96
C LEU A 386 -16.63 -16.48 0.97
N ALA A 387 -17.67 -15.71 0.69
CA ALA A 387 -19.06 -16.19 0.66
C ALA A 387 -19.27 -17.25 -0.41
N THR A 388 -18.72 -17.00 -1.60
CA THR A 388 -18.83 -17.90 -2.76
C THR A 388 -18.20 -19.25 -2.45
N ALA A 389 -16.97 -19.24 -1.91
CA ALA A 389 -16.26 -20.46 -1.56
C ALA A 389 -16.94 -21.22 -0.39
N MET A 390 -17.40 -20.52 0.66
CA MET A 390 -18.11 -21.17 1.77
C MET A 390 -19.43 -21.80 1.33
N THR A 391 -20.18 -21.11 0.45
CA THR A 391 -21.41 -21.65 -0.13
C THR A 391 -21.10 -22.88 -0.98
N ALA A 392 -20.08 -22.82 -1.85
CA ALA A 392 -19.66 -23.95 -2.68
C ALA A 392 -19.26 -25.17 -1.84
N ILE A 393 -18.47 -24.98 -0.79
CA ILE A 393 -18.06 -26.04 0.14
C ILE A 393 -19.28 -26.63 0.86
N GLY A 394 -20.16 -25.78 1.40
CA GLY A 394 -21.36 -26.24 2.11
C GLY A 394 -22.29 -27.03 1.19
N VAL A 395 -22.49 -26.58 -0.04
CA VAL A 395 -23.27 -27.30 -1.06
C VAL A 395 -22.60 -28.63 -1.42
N ALA A 396 -21.29 -28.64 -1.65
CA ALA A 396 -20.54 -29.87 -1.94
C ALA A 396 -20.66 -30.89 -0.81
N VAL A 397 -20.59 -30.45 0.46
CA VAL A 397 -20.78 -31.30 1.64
C VAL A 397 -22.19 -31.88 1.71
N VAL A 398 -23.23 -31.09 1.42
CA VAL A 398 -24.63 -31.55 1.40
C VAL A 398 -24.84 -32.62 0.32
N TYR A 399 -24.27 -32.44 -0.87
CA TYR A 399 -24.36 -33.44 -1.95
C TYR A 399 -23.50 -34.68 -1.68
N ALA A 400 -22.29 -34.50 -1.16
CA ALA A 400 -21.41 -35.60 -0.77
C ALA A 400 -22.06 -36.48 0.31
N GLY A 401 -22.71 -35.89 1.32
CA GLY A 401 -23.45 -36.62 2.35
C GLY A 401 -24.61 -37.46 1.81
N ARG A 402 -25.27 -37.02 0.72
CA ARG A 402 -26.31 -37.81 0.03
C ARG A 402 -25.72 -38.98 -0.76
N LEU A 403 -24.48 -38.84 -1.25
CA LEU A 403 -23.79 -39.87 -2.03
C LEU A 403 -23.12 -40.92 -1.11
N THR A 404 -22.55 -40.48 0.01
CA THR A 404 -21.90 -41.34 1.01
C THR A 404 -22.87 -42.01 1.97
N ALA A 405 -24.15 -41.60 2.03
CA ALA A 405 -25.20 -42.36 2.71
C ALA A 405 -25.35 -43.80 2.16
N ARG A 406 -24.74 -44.12 1.01
CA ARG A 406 -24.69 -45.46 0.41
C ARG A 406 -23.38 -46.22 0.67
N ILE A 407 -22.39 -45.62 1.33
CA ILE A 407 -21.06 -46.22 1.55
C ILE A 407 -20.69 -46.12 3.03
N ASP A 408 -20.75 -47.24 3.75
CA ASP A 408 -20.45 -47.32 5.18
C ASP A 408 -18.93 -47.24 5.43
N PHE A 409 -18.39 -46.02 5.50
CA PHE A 409 -16.98 -45.77 5.84
C PHE A 409 -16.75 -45.90 7.37
N ARG A 410 -16.95 -47.10 7.91
CA ARG A 410 -16.59 -47.46 9.29
C ARG A 410 -15.16 -48.01 9.32
N GLY A 411 -14.17 -47.13 9.52
CA GLY A 411 -12.78 -47.51 9.70
C GLY A 411 -11.97 -46.53 10.53
N ARG A 412 -10.86 -47.00 11.15
CA ARG A 412 -9.90 -46.21 11.95
C ARG A 412 -9.41 -44.93 11.24
N THR A 413 -9.40 -44.94 9.90
CA THR A 413 -9.00 -43.82 9.03
C THR A 413 -9.98 -42.65 9.10
N ALA A 414 -11.30 -42.92 9.14
CA ALA A 414 -12.34 -41.89 9.26
C ALA A 414 -12.31 -41.17 10.61
N THR A 415 -11.80 -41.84 11.66
CA THR A 415 -11.65 -41.28 13.00
C THR A 415 -10.29 -40.61 13.23
N ALA A 416 -9.24 -40.99 12.51
CA ALA A 416 -7.89 -40.44 12.66
C ALA A 416 -7.71 -39.09 11.94
N LEU A 417 -8.29 -38.94 10.74
CA LEU A 417 -8.18 -37.72 9.92
C LEU A 417 -8.57 -36.43 10.66
N PRO A 418 -9.70 -36.38 11.40
CA PRO A 418 -10.12 -35.16 12.09
C PRO A 418 -9.19 -34.76 13.24
N VAL A 419 -8.64 -35.74 13.98
CA VAL A 419 -7.71 -35.50 15.09
C VAL A 419 -6.37 -34.99 14.57
N LEU A 420 -5.88 -35.58 13.48
CA LEU A 420 -4.68 -35.11 12.77
C LEU A 420 -4.85 -33.67 12.28
N SER A 421 -6.00 -33.33 11.68
CA SER A 421 -6.28 -31.96 11.25
C SER A 421 -6.30 -30.97 12.43
N GLY A 422 -6.89 -31.35 13.57
CA GLY A 422 -6.91 -30.52 14.77
C GLY A 422 -5.51 -30.25 15.34
N LEU A 423 -4.65 -31.27 15.38
CA LEU A 423 -3.27 -31.13 15.83
C LEU A 423 -2.43 -30.23 14.91
N VAL A 424 -2.62 -30.34 13.58
CA VAL A 424 -1.98 -29.44 12.61
C VAL A 424 -2.41 -27.99 12.82
N ILE A 425 -3.70 -27.75 13.07
CA ILE A 425 -4.23 -26.41 13.35
C ILE A 425 -3.62 -25.83 14.64
N VAL A 426 -3.54 -26.63 15.72
CA VAL A 426 -2.89 -26.21 16.98
C VAL A 426 -1.42 -25.86 16.75
N GLY A 427 -0.68 -26.71 16.03
CA GLY A 427 0.72 -26.48 15.72
C GLY A 427 0.95 -25.19 14.91
N ALA A 428 0.11 -24.93 13.91
CA ALA A 428 0.16 -23.69 13.15
C ALA A 428 -0.14 -22.46 14.02
N GLY A 429 -1.15 -22.54 14.90
CA GLY A 429 -1.47 -21.48 15.86
C GLY A 429 -0.32 -21.17 16.81
N LEU A 430 0.32 -22.21 17.38
CA LEU A 430 1.48 -22.06 18.26
C LEU A 430 2.66 -21.40 17.56
N LEU A 431 2.91 -21.74 16.30
CA LEU A 431 4.01 -21.18 15.52
C LEU A 431 3.78 -19.69 15.19
N VAL A 432 2.54 -19.32 14.87
CA VAL A 432 2.16 -17.91 14.67
C VAL A 432 2.30 -17.11 15.96
N SER A 433 1.80 -17.63 17.09
CA SER A 433 1.94 -16.99 18.40
C SER A 433 3.41 -16.82 18.80
N ALA A 434 4.24 -17.85 18.61
CA ALA A 434 5.66 -17.81 18.96
C ALA A 434 6.45 -16.77 18.14
N LYS A 435 6.06 -16.52 16.89
CA LYS A 435 6.67 -15.45 16.06
C LYS A 435 6.22 -14.04 16.45
N ALA A 436 5.06 -13.90 17.10
CA ALA A 436 4.54 -12.60 17.54
C ALA A 436 5.17 -12.12 18.86
N VAL A 437 5.57 -13.04 19.75
CA VAL A 437 6.14 -12.72 21.07
C VAL A 437 7.40 -11.83 21.01
N PRO A 438 8.40 -12.07 20.13
CA PRO A 438 9.59 -11.21 20.03
C PRO A 438 9.31 -9.80 19.49
N GLN A 439 8.11 -9.55 18.94
CA GLN A 439 7.70 -8.24 18.44
C GLN A 439 6.99 -7.40 19.51
N LEU A 440 6.72 -7.99 20.69
CA LEU A 440 6.06 -7.37 21.84
C LEU A 440 7.01 -7.00 22.98
N LEU A 441 8.24 -7.52 22.93
CA LEU A 441 9.35 -7.23 23.84
C LEU A 441 10.26 -6.20 23.20
#